data_AF-A0A4R2HA79-F1
#
_entry.id   AF-A0A4R2HA79-F1
#
_cell.length_a   1.000
_cell.length_b   1.000
_cell.length_c   1.000
_cell.angle_alpha   90.00
_cell.angle_beta   90.00
_cell.angle_gamma   90.00
#
_symmetry.space_group_name_H-M   'P 1'
#
loop_
_entity.id
_entity.type
_entity.pdbx_description
1 polymer ?
#
loop_
_entity_poly.entity_id
_entity_poly.type
_entity_poly.pdbx_seq_one_letter_code
_entity_poly.pdbx_strand_id
1 'polypeptide(L)' 'MLTGGFTISYLRPGEGVVLRAEAKVAHAGSRQATCTCELSTIDGDGTATLCAVAQGTVIAARR' A
#
# COMPACT_ATOMS: atom_id res chain seq x y z
N MET A 1 13.85 9.83 2.70
CA MET A 1 12.60 9.31 3.31
C MET A 1 12.90 7.92 3.84
N LEU A 2 12.34 7.56 4.99
CA LEU A 2 12.52 6.27 5.64
C LEU A 2 11.14 5.67 5.92
N THR A 3 11.02 4.35 5.87
CA THR A 3 9.79 3.66 6.29
C THR A 3 9.79 3.57 7.81
N GLY A 4 8.76 4.11 8.47
CA GLY A 4 8.58 4.01 9.91
C GLY A 4 7.96 2.69 10.35
N GLY A 5 7.18 2.06 9.48
CA GLY A 5 6.51 0.78 9.71
C GLY A 5 5.23 0.69 8.90
N PHE A 6 4.66 -0.52 8.80
CA PHE A 6 3.37 -0.74 8.16
C PHE A 6 2.70 -2.02 8.67
N THR A 7 1.38 -2.10 8.47
CA THR A 7 0.59 -3.31 8.63
C THR A 7 -0.06 -3.66 7.30
N ILE A 8 -0.26 -4.95 7.04
CA ILE A 8 -0.98 -5.47 5.88
C ILE A 8 -2.01 -6.48 6.37
N SER A 9 -3.25 -6.30 5.95
CA SER A 9 -4.33 -7.26 6.12
C SER A 9 -4.57 -7.97 4.80
N TYR A 10 -4.26 -9.26 4.75
CA TYR A 10 -4.54 -10.11 3.60
C TYR A 10 -6.00 -10.55 3.63
N LEU A 11 -6.70 -10.31 2.53
CA LEU A 11 -8.11 -10.68 2.36
C LEU A 11 -8.23 -12.02 1.62
N ARG A 12 -7.32 -12.26 0.67
CA ARG A 12 -7.28 -13.46 -0.16
C ARG A 12 -5.92 -13.58 -0.89
N PRO A 13 -5.58 -14.74 -1.46
CA PRO A 13 -4.38 -14.90 -2.28
C PRO A 13 -4.34 -13.92 -3.48
N GLY A 14 -3.14 -13.43 -3.82
CA GLY A 14 -2.90 -12.59 -5.00
C GLY A 14 -2.41 -13.42 -6.18
N GLU A 15 -3.30 -14.17 -6.82
CA GLU A 15 -2.96 -15.20 -7.83
C GLU A 15 -2.96 -14.73 -9.29
N GLY A 16 -3.25 -13.47 -9.55
CA GLY A 16 -3.26 -12.93 -10.92
C GLY A 16 -1.85 -12.62 -11.44
N VAL A 17 -1.83 -12.05 -12.65
CA VAL A 17 -0.60 -11.81 -13.42
C VAL A 17 0.19 -10.62 -12.90
N VAL A 18 -0.49 -9.60 -12.35
CA VAL A 18 0.15 -8.40 -11.80
C VAL A 18 -0.41 -8.07 -10.42
N LEU A 19 0.48 -7.77 -9.47
CA LEU A 19 0.11 -7.16 -8.20
C LEU A 19 0.23 -5.64 -8.30
N ARG A 20 -0.88 -4.92 -8.22
CA ARG A 20 -0.93 -3.45 -8.22
C ARG A 20 -1.16 -2.93 -6.81
N ALA A 21 -0.30 -2.01 -6.38
CA ALA A 21 -0.43 -1.29 -5.13
C ALA A 21 -0.76 0.18 -5.41
N GLU A 22 -1.90 0.65 -4.90
CA GLU A 22 -2.32 2.04 -5.00
C GLU A 22 -2.33 2.68 -3.61
N ALA A 23 -1.40 3.61 -3.38
CA ALA A 23 -1.21 4.25 -2.10
C ALA A 23 -1.67 5.72 -2.13
N LYS A 24 -2.27 6.16 -1.03
CA LYS A 24 -2.66 7.55 -0.80
C LYS A 24 -2.19 8.03 0.56
N VAL A 25 -1.83 9.30 0.65
CA VAL A 25 -1.53 9.95 1.94
C VAL A 25 -2.84 10.15 2.68
N ALA A 26 -2.99 9.47 3.81
CA ALA A 26 -4.15 9.62 4.69
C ALA A 26 -3.97 10.84 5.60
N HIS A 27 -2.74 11.09 6.07
CA HIS A 27 -2.40 12.26 6.87
C HIS A 27 -0.92 12.62 6.72
N ALA A 28 -0.60 13.91 6.63
CA ALA A 28 0.78 14.40 6.57
C ALA A 28 1.07 15.34 7.74
N GLY A 29 2.10 15.02 8.51
CA GLY A 29 2.67 15.87 9.54
C GLY A 29 4.05 16.42 9.14
N SER A 30 4.68 17.15 10.05
CA SER A 30 5.97 17.83 9.78
C SER A 30 7.14 16.89 9.54
N ARG A 31 7.15 15.72 10.19
CA ARG A 31 8.25 14.74 10.12
C ARG A 31 7.84 13.36 9.63
N GLN A 32 6.54 13.09 9.54
CA GLN A 32 6.03 11.79 9.14
C GLN A 32 4.69 11.94 8.41
N ALA A 33 4.35 10.98 7.57
CA ALA A 33 3.03 10.87 6.94
C ALA A 33 2.51 9.44 7.05
N THR A 34 1.23 9.31 7.37
CA THR A 34 0.50 8.05 7.34
C THR A 34 -0.11 7.88 5.96
N CYS A 35 0.11 6.72 5.35
CA CYS A 35 -0.42 6.35 4.05
C CYS A 35 -1.31 5.11 4.20
N THR A 36 -2.39 5.05 3.43
CA THR A 36 -3.14 3.82 3.20
C THR A 36 -2.83 3.31 1.80
N CYS A 37 -2.90 1.99 1.61
CA CYS A 37 -2.65 1.36 0.33
C CYS A 37 -3.64 0.22 0.12
N GLU A 38 -4.20 0.16 -1.08
CA GLU A 38 -5.00 -0.97 -1.54
C GLU A 38 -4.14 -1.80 -2.50
N LEU A 39 -4.16 -3.12 -2.32
CA LEU A 39 -3.45 -4.06 -3.17
C LEU A 39 -4.45 -4.91 -3.93
N SER A 40 -4.40 -4.82 -5.26
CA SER A 40 -5.25 -5.58 -6.16
C SER A 40 -4.40 -6.47 -7.05
N THR A 41 -4.84 -7.72 -7.21
CA THR A 41 -4.32 -8.60 -8.25
C THR A 41 -5.05 -8.31 -9.56
N ILE A 42 -4.34 -8.39 -10.67
CA ILE A 42 -4.87 -8.16 -12.02
C ILE A 42 -4.68 -9.42 -12.83
N ASP A 43 -5.78 -9.96 -13.33
CA ASP A 43 -5.80 -11.17 -14.13
C ASP A 43 -5.43 -10.88 -15.60
N GLY A 44 -5.25 -11.93 -16.41
CA GLY A 44 -4.82 -11.79 -17.82
C GLY A 44 -5.82 -11.03 -18.71
N ASP A 45 -7.09 -10.97 -18.31
CA ASP A 45 -8.15 -10.21 -18.96
C ASP A 45 -8.23 -8.74 -18.47
N GLY A 46 -7.37 -8.36 -17.53
CA GLY A 46 -7.34 -7.02 -16.92
C GLY A 46 -8.28 -6.87 -15.71
N THR A 47 -9.00 -7.91 -15.30
CA THR A 47 -9.87 -7.86 -14.12
C THR A 47 -9.02 -7.60 -12.87
N ALA A 48 -9.30 -6.49 -12.21
CA ALA A 48 -8.66 -6.13 -10.95
C ALA A 48 -9.50 -6.63 -9.78
N THR A 49 -8.87 -7.23 -8.78
CA THR A 49 -9.57 -7.62 -7.56
C THR A 49 -8.70 -7.45 -6.33
N LEU A 50 -9.26 -6.76 -5.32
CA LEU A 50 -8.59 -6.47 -4.06
C LEU A 50 -8.16 -7.76 -3.34
N CYS A 51 -6.89 -7.84 -2.95
CA CYS A 51 -6.33 -8.99 -2.23
C CYS A 51 -5.74 -8.62 -0.87
N ALA A 52 -5.32 -7.37 -0.67
CA ALA A 52 -4.89 -6.89 0.63
C ALA A 52 -5.11 -5.37 0.79
N VAL A 53 -5.16 -4.93 2.04
CA VAL A 53 -5.13 -3.51 2.41
C VAL A 53 -3.99 -3.27 3.38
N ALA A 54 -3.36 -2.12 3.29
CA ALA A 54 -2.23 -1.77 4.12
C ALA A 54 -2.31 -0.34 4.65
N GLN A 55 -1.70 -0.12 5.81
CA GLN A 55 -1.46 1.20 6.35
C GLN A 55 0.00 1.28 6.76
N GLY A 56 0.69 2.35 6.37
CA GLY A 56 2.09 2.56 6.69
C GLY A 56 2.40 3.99 7.07
N THR A 57 3.59 4.18 7.63
CA THR A 57 4.13 5.48 7.98
C THR A 57 5.44 5.70 7.23
N VAL A 58 5.57 6.85 6.58
CA VAL A 58 6.84 7.33 6.01
C VAL A 58 7.37 8.47 6.86
N ILE A 59 8.69 8.54 7.05
CA ILE A 59 9.39 9.51 7.87
C ILE A 59 10.34 10.31 6.98
N ALA A 60 10.32 11.64 7.12
CA ALA A 60 11.28 12.51 6.44
C ALA A 60 12.70 12.22 6.96
N ALA A 61 13.61 11.86 6.04
CA ALA A 61 15.01 11.70 6.40
C ALA A 61 15.59 13.09 6.73
N ARG A 62 16.38 13.18 7.80
CA ARG A 62 17.17 14.38 8.06
C ARG A 62 18.21 14.52 6.95
N ARG A 63 18.44 15.75 6.50
CA ARG A 63 19.58 16.10 5.64
C ARG A 63 20.85 16.10 6.48
#